data_AF-D4S082-F1
#
_entry.id   AF-D4S082-F1
#
_cell.length_a   1.000
_cell.length_b   1.000
_cell.length_c   1.000
_cell.angle_alpha   90.00
_cell.angle_beta   90.00
_cell.angle_gamma   90.00
#
_symmetry.space_group_name_H-M   'P 1'
#
loop_
_entity.id
_entity.type
_entity.pdbx_description
1 polymer ?
#
loop_
_entity_poly.entity_id
_entity_poly.type
_entity_poly.pdbx_seq_one_letter_code
_entity_poly.pdbx_strand_id
1 'polypeptide(L)'
;MHRCENIITYFRQCKTEDTPLNTIERDDDWRGIRIQGVLDFSLIGILAKISGILAEHQIGIFAVSTYNTDYILVKEVKDEIRLQI
;
A
#
# COMPACT_ATOMS: atom_id res chain seq x y z
N MET A 1 0.47 -13.76 24.69
CA MET A 1 1.93 -13.84 24.54
C MET A 1 2.31 -15.30 24.28
N HIS A 2 2.36 -15.74 23.02
CA HIS A 2 3.10 -16.95 22.62
C HIS A 2 3.36 -16.94 21.10
N ARG A 3 4.65 -16.79 20.78
CA ARG A 3 5.38 -17.17 19.55
C ARG A 3 4.92 -16.60 18.20
N CYS A 4 5.42 -15.40 17.89
CA CYS A 4 5.85 -15.07 16.55
C CYS A 4 7.33 -15.46 16.42
N GLU A 5 7.63 -16.70 16.07
CA GLU A 5 8.99 -17.12 15.71
C GLU A 5 9.00 -17.39 14.19
N ASN A 6 9.69 -16.51 13.46
CA ASN A 6 10.18 -16.69 12.08
C ASN A 6 9.19 -16.53 10.92
N ILE A 7 8.37 -15.47 10.92
CA ILE A 7 7.83 -14.95 9.66
C ILE A 7 8.87 -13.99 9.07
N ILE A 8 9.74 -14.50 8.20
CA ILE A 8 10.48 -13.63 7.29
C ILE A 8 9.51 -13.24 6.18
N THR A 9 8.64 -12.26 6.43
CA THR A 9 7.81 -11.66 5.37
C THR A 9 8.73 -10.83 4.49
N TYR A 10 9.28 -11.43 3.44
CA TYR A 10 9.87 -10.63 2.37
C TYR A 10 8.73 -9.88 1.69
N PHE A 11 8.49 -8.62 2.08
CA PHE A 11 7.59 -7.71 1.38
C PHE A 11 8.25 -7.30 0.05
N ARG A 12 8.45 -8.26 -0.86
CA ARG A 12 8.73 -7.94 -2.25
C ARG A 12 7.42 -7.53 -2.86
N GLN A 13 7.28 -6.22 -3.06
CA GLN A 13 6.20 -5.63 -3.82
C GLN A 13 6.40 -5.99 -5.31
N CYS A 14 6.14 -7.25 -5.63
CA CYS A 14 6.21 -7.84 -6.95
C CYS A 14 4.81 -8.29 -7.34
N LYS A 15 4.56 -8.45 -8.64
CA LYS A 15 3.29 -8.98 -9.07
C LYS A 15 3.14 -10.42 -8.59
N THR A 16 1.90 -10.83 -8.33
CA THR A 16 1.56 -12.21 -7.96
C THR A 16 2.10 -13.23 -8.97
N GLU A 17 2.17 -12.88 -10.26
CA GLU A 17 2.71 -13.71 -11.34
C GLU A 17 4.25 -13.90 -11.27
N ASP A 18 4.97 -12.97 -10.65
CA ASP A 18 6.43 -13.01 -10.54
C ASP A 18 6.91 -13.69 -9.24
N THR A 19 5.97 -14.21 -8.44
CA THR A 19 6.28 -14.78 -7.14
C THR A 19 6.98 -16.15 -7.28
N PRO A 20 8.12 -16.39 -6.61
CA PRO A 20 8.83 -17.67 -6.68
C PRO A 20 7.96 -18.85 -6.23
N LEU A 21 8.15 -20.02 -6.86
CA LEU A 21 7.39 -21.24 -6.54
C LEU A 21 7.58 -21.73 -5.10
N ASN A 22 8.71 -21.42 -4.47
CA ASN A 22 9.03 -21.81 -3.10
C ASN A 22 8.54 -20.80 -2.03
N THR A 23 7.53 -20.00 -2.36
CA THR A 23 6.96 -19.02 -1.44
C THR A 23 6.20 -19.72 -0.30
N ILE A 24 6.57 -19.40 0.94
CA ILE A 24 6.03 -20.04 2.16
C ILE A 24 4.71 -19.40 2.58
N GLU A 25 4.59 -18.10 2.39
CA GLU A 25 3.41 -17.32 2.75
C GLU A 25 3.29 -16.14 1.79
N ARG A 26 2.06 -15.80 1.40
CA ARG A 26 1.77 -14.73 0.44
C ARG A 26 0.46 -14.06 0.81
N ASP A 27 0.43 -12.76 0.63
CA ASP A 27 -0.78 -11.96 0.81
C ASP A 27 -1.06 -11.17 -0.48
N ASP A 28 -2.05 -11.60 -1.26
CA ASP A 28 -2.33 -11.12 -2.63
C ASP A 28 -3.39 -10.01 -2.67
N ASP A 29 -3.95 -9.73 -3.85
CA ASP A 29 -5.09 -8.84 -4.06
C ASP A 29 -4.82 -7.41 -3.58
N TRP A 30 -3.58 -6.97 -3.73
CA TRP A 30 -3.19 -5.59 -3.48
C TRP A 30 -3.33 -4.75 -4.75
N ARG A 31 -3.92 -3.57 -4.62
CA ARG A 31 -3.94 -2.56 -5.66
C ARG A 31 -3.08 -1.38 -5.25
N GLY A 32 -2.18 -0.97 -6.14
CA GLY A 32 -1.31 0.19 -5.93
C GLY A 32 -1.93 1.45 -6.52
N ILE A 33 -2.06 2.49 -5.70
CA ILE A 33 -2.41 3.85 -6.09
C ILE A 33 -1.11 4.66 -6.09
N ARG A 34 -0.75 5.22 -7.24
CA ARG A 34 0.37 6.15 -7.35
C ARG A 34 -0.15 7.58 -7.31
N ILE A 35 0.42 8.41 -6.44
CA ILE A 35 0.14 9.85 -6.47
C ILE A 35 0.75 10.42 -7.76
N GLN A 36 -0.06 11.06 -8.59
CA GLN A 36 0.42 11.63 -9.85
C GLN A 36 1.19 12.93 -9.60
N GLY A 37 2.34 13.08 -10.27
CA GLY A 37 3.25 14.21 -10.11
C GLY A 37 4.52 13.87 -9.33
N VAL A 38 5.40 14.86 -9.19
CA VAL A 38 6.44 14.84 -8.15
C VAL A 38 5.81 15.49 -6.95
N LEU A 39 5.85 14.82 -5.80
CA LEU A 39 5.46 15.45 -4.54
C LEU A 39 6.43 16.60 -4.28
N ASP A 40 6.00 17.82 -4.59
CA ASP A 40 6.69 19.02 -4.13
C ASP A 40 6.72 18.96 -2.60
N PHE A 41 7.89 19.25 -2.01
CA PHE A 41 8.10 19.21 -0.55
C PHE A 41 7.18 20.19 0.20
N SER A 42 6.48 21.08 -0.51
CA SER A 42 5.40 21.92 0.02
C SER A 42 4.10 21.16 0.38
N LEU A 43 3.90 19.94 -0.14
CA LEU A 43 2.71 19.08 0.10
C LEU A 43 2.75 18.37 1.46
N ILE A 44 2.94 19.14 2.53
CA ILE A 44 2.91 18.62 3.90
C ILE A 44 1.52 18.08 4.22
N GLY A 45 1.47 16.87 4.78
CA GLY A 45 0.22 16.27 5.27
C GLY A 45 -0.65 15.64 4.18
N ILE A 46 -0.19 15.56 2.93
CA ILE A 46 -0.92 14.89 1.84
C ILE A 46 -1.26 13.43 2.18
N LEU A 47 -0.30 12.68 2.73
CA LEU A 47 -0.53 11.30 3.17
C LEU A 47 -1.56 11.23 4.31
N ALA A 48 -1.53 12.20 5.23
CA ALA A 48 -2.51 12.27 6.31
C ALA A 48 -3.92 12.48 5.75
N LYS A 49 -4.09 13.42 4.79
CA LYS A 49 -5.37 13.65 4.10
C LYS A 49 -5.87 12.40 3.39
N ILE A 50 -5.01 11.72 2.63
CA ILE A 50 -5.38 10.48 1.93
C ILE A 50 -5.74 9.36 2.93
N SER A 51 -4.92 9.17 3.95
CA SER A 51 -5.16 8.14 4.98
C SER A 51 -6.47 8.39 5.74
N GLY A 52 -6.84 9.65 5.97
CA GLY A 52 -8.11 10.02 6.60
C GLY A 52 -9.30 9.59 5.75
N ILE A 53 -9.30 9.95 4.45
CA ILE A 53 -10.38 9.57 3.50
C ILE A 53 -10.53 8.05 3.43
N LEU A 54 -9.41 7.32 3.36
CA LEU A 54 -9.44 5.85 3.28
C LEU A 54 -9.89 5.22 4.60
N ALA A 55 -9.51 5.79 5.75
CA ALA A 55 -9.95 5.35 7.05
C ALA A 55 -11.47 5.55 7.28
N GLU A 56 -12.06 6.64 6.77
CA GLU A 56 -13.52 6.86 6.79
C GLU A 56 -14.29 5.74 6.07
N HIS A 57 -13.66 5.14 5.06
CA HIS A 57 -14.20 4.00 4.32
C HIS A 57 -13.74 2.64 4.88
N GLN A 58 -13.05 2.63 6.03
CA GLN A 58 -12.50 1.44 6.70
C GLN A 58 -11.52 0.66 5.82
N ILE A 59 -10.77 1.36 4.98
CA ILE A 59 -9.76 0.77 4.10
C ILE A 59 -8.40 0.87 4.76
N GLY A 60 -7.81 -0.28 5.07
CA GLY A 60 -6.42 -0.38 5.51
C GLY A 60 -5.47 -0.03 4.37
N ILE A 61 -4.40 0.70 4.68
CA ILE A 61 -3.41 1.14 3.71
C ILE A 61 -2.01 0.67 4.08
N PHE A 62 -1.19 0.47 3.06
CA PHE A 62 0.26 0.31 3.19
C PHE A 62 0.93 1.40 2.34
N ALA A 63 1.58 2.37 2.97
CA ALA A 63 2.22 3.48 2.26
C ALA A 63 3.70 3.20 2.00
N VAL A 64 4.15 3.41 0.77
CA VAL A 64 5.55 3.30 0.34
C VAL A 64 5.97 4.60 -0.29
N SER A 65 6.84 5.33 0.40
CA SER A 65 7.45 6.54 -0.13
C SER A 65 8.66 6.23 -1.00
N THR A 66 8.75 6.90 -2.14
CA THR A 66 9.94 6.89 -3.00
C THR A 66 10.54 8.30 -3.05
N TYR A 67 11.62 8.47 -3.82
CA TYR A 67 12.23 9.79 -3.99
C TYR A 67 11.28 10.83 -4.62
N ASN A 68 10.46 10.41 -5.60
CA ASN A 68 9.64 11.35 -6.37
C ASN A 68 8.17 11.40 -5.93
N THR A 69 7.65 10.30 -5.37
CA THR A 69 6.22 10.15 -5.08
C THR A 69 5.99 9.05 -4.06
N ASP A 70 4.81 9.07 -3.44
CA ASP A 70 4.32 7.96 -2.65
C ASP A 70 3.43 7.03 -3.48
N TYR A 71 3.48 5.75 -3.11
CA TYR A 71 2.57 4.71 -3.53
C TYR A 71 1.76 4.26 -2.31
N ILE A 72 0.46 4.13 -2.47
CA ILE A 72 -0.44 3.67 -1.43
C ILE A 72 -1.04 2.36 -1.92
N LEU A 73 -0.79 1.28 -1.20
CA LEU A 73 -1.38 -0.02 -1.50
C LEU A 73 -2.58 -0.24 -0.60
N VAL A 74 -3.65 -0.72 -1.22
CA VAL A 74 -4.89 -1.09 -0.56
C VAL A 74 -5.22 -2.53 -0.90
N LYS A 75 -5.84 -3.25 0.03
CA LYS A 75 -6.48 -4.52 -0.30
C LYS A 75 -7.61 -4.28 -1.29
N GLU A 76 -7.83 -5.25 -2.16
CA GLU A 76 -8.85 -5.19 -3.20
C GLU A 76 -10.18 -4.70 -2.61
N VAL A 77 -10.60 -3.57 -3.14
CA VAL A 77 -11.82 -2.87 -2.79
C VAL A 77 -12.83 -3.14 -3.88
N LYS A 78 -14.05 -3.49 -3.47
CA LYS A 78 -15.14 -3.84 -4.40
C LYS A 78 -15.56 -2.68 -5.29
N ASP A 79 -15.34 -1.45 -4.83
CA ASP A 79 -15.77 -0.23 -5.49
C ASP A 79 -14.58 0.61 -5.99
N GLU A 80 -14.81 1.41 -7.04
CA GLU A 80 -13.84 2.37 -7.56
C GLU A 80 -13.61 3.48 -6.53
N ILE A 81 -12.39 3.58 -5.99
CA ILE A 81 -12.01 4.69 -5.11
C ILE A 81 -11.58 5.87 -5.96
N ARG A 82 -12.34 6.96 -5.92
CA ARG A 82 -11.93 8.24 -6.48
C ARG A 82 -11.47 9.17 -5.36
N LEU A 83 -10.16 9.32 -5.24
CA LEU A 83 -9.57 10.33 -4.35
C LEU A 83 -9.53 11.67 -5.12
N GLN A 84 -10.39 12.60 -4.74
CA GLN A 84 -10.28 14.00 -5.14
C GLN A 84 -9.51 14.73 -4.03
N ILE A 85 -8.26 15.09 -4.30
CA ILE A 85 -7.35 15.70 -3.31
C ILE A 85 -7.07 17.14 -3.67
#